data_AF-A0A1V9ZDA1-F1
#
_entry.id   AF-A0A1V9ZDA1-F1
#
_cell.length_a   1.000
_cell.length_b   1.000
_cell.length_c   1.000
_cell.angle_alpha   90.00
_cell.angle_beta   90.00
_cell.angle_gamma   90.00
#
_symmetry.space_group_name_H-M   'P 1'
#
loop_
_entity.id
_entity.type
_entity.pdbx_description
1 polymer ?
#
loop_
_entity_poly.entity_id
_entity_poly.type
_entity_poly.pdbx_seq_one_letter_code
_entity_poly.pdbx_strand_id
1 'polypeptide(L)'
;MKEFHQRVPLNELEAHRTTALLWNYPREVWAERKQCFSAFTLAKTINQLYQLLDGIVEGNNTLEFVVNTHKLNKLFLTCICIEDHRVLANSALESYSLCIDLFIQYAIQGDRVAVVALLALHNISYASNASQTMVALGLVEVLFGIIPLAPVLTTKIALNVLQRLVTTSQSATTRVLIHRNIKVLLTKLEIADANYSWVPTALNILTIVLRSSKAQLRVQSLYNIS
;
A
#
# COMPACT_ATOMS: atom_id res chain seq x y z
N MET A 1 -5.20 24.66 19.99
CA MET A 1 -3.75 24.38 19.88
C MET A 1 -3.34 24.68 18.45
N LYS A 2 -2.72 25.84 18.23
CA LYS A 2 -2.19 26.29 16.95
C LYS A 2 -0.68 26.21 17.08
N GLU A 3 -0.03 25.41 16.24
CA GLU A 3 1.37 25.45 15.82
C GLU A 3 1.76 24.05 15.35
N PHE A 4 1.93 23.84 14.04
CA PHE A 4 2.87 22.91 13.38
C PHE A 4 2.59 22.86 11.87
N HIS A 5 2.88 23.96 11.17
CA HIS A 5 3.14 23.92 9.73
C HIS A 5 4.42 24.70 9.47
N GLN A 6 5.55 24.13 9.87
CA GLN A 6 6.82 24.53 9.28
C GLN A 6 6.88 23.92 7.87
N ARG A 7 6.88 24.79 6.86
CA ARG A 7 7.24 24.41 5.49
C ARG A 7 8.64 23.82 5.55
N VAL A 8 8.79 22.55 5.19
CA VAL A 8 10.10 21.91 5.04
C VAL A 8 10.92 22.77 4.05
N PRO A 9 12.05 23.36 4.48
CA PRO A 9 12.92 24.09 3.57
C PRO A 9 13.41 23.15 2.47
N LEU A 10 13.55 23.65 1.24
CA LEU A 10 14.09 22.89 0.09
C LEU A 10 15.41 22.15 0.41
N ASN A 11 16.18 22.65 1.37
CA ASN A 11 17.47 22.10 1.79
C ASN A 11 17.33 20.84 2.68
N GLU A 12 16.19 20.64 3.37
CA GLU A 12 15.93 19.44 4.19
C GLU A 12 15.42 18.26 3.34
N LEU A 13 14.78 18.55 2.20
CA LEU A 13 14.45 17.55 1.17
C LEU A 13 15.71 16.92 0.54
N GLU A 14 16.87 17.59 0.61
CA GLU A 14 18.14 17.05 0.14
C GLU A 14 18.84 16.16 1.18
N ALA A 15 18.56 16.32 2.47
CA ALA A 15 19.17 15.53 3.53
C ALA A 15 18.59 14.10 3.65
N HIS A 16 17.36 13.88 3.18
CA HIS A 16 16.78 12.54 3.06
C HIS A 16 17.27 11.74 1.82
N ARG A 17 18.26 12.25 1.08
CA ARG A 17 18.81 11.62 -0.14
C ARG A 17 19.58 10.31 0.07
N THR A 18 19.83 9.83 1.29
CA THR A 18 20.93 8.87 1.54
C THR A 18 20.56 7.48 2.06
N THR A 19 19.39 6.93 1.72
CA THR A 19 19.22 5.45 1.84
C THR A 19 18.31 4.77 0.80
N ALA A 20 18.01 5.43 -0.31
CA ALA A 20 17.32 4.79 -1.42
C ALA A 20 17.90 5.22 -2.77
N LEU A 21 18.48 4.24 -3.48
CA LEU A 21 18.91 4.23 -4.89
C LEU A 21 20.44 4.28 -5.10
N LEU A 22 21.05 3.09 -5.07
CA LEU A 22 22.24 2.76 -5.86
C LEU A 22 21.85 2.74 -7.35
N TRP A 23 21.68 3.91 -7.99
CA TRP A 23 21.55 4.03 -9.45
C TRP A 23 22.37 5.24 -9.93
N ASN A 24 23.26 5.01 -10.88
CA ASN A 24 24.39 5.86 -11.26
C ASN A 24 24.04 7.22 -11.93
N TYR A 25 22.82 7.76 -11.80
CA TYR A 25 22.45 9.04 -12.43
C TYR A 25 21.62 9.97 -11.51
N PRO A 26 21.94 11.27 -11.45
CA PRO A 26 21.15 12.28 -10.74
C PRO A 26 19.70 12.39 -11.27
N ARG A 27 18.75 12.79 -10.42
CA ARG A 27 17.32 12.91 -10.77
C ARG A 27 17.05 13.90 -11.90
N GLU A 28 17.86 14.96 -12.04
CA GLU A 28 17.74 15.90 -13.15
C GLU A 28 17.87 15.21 -14.52
N VAL A 29 18.75 14.21 -14.63
CA VAL A 29 18.96 13.42 -15.85
C VAL A 29 17.72 12.59 -16.22
N TRP A 30 16.97 12.11 -15.22
CA TRP A 30 15.70 11.38 -15.42
C TRP A 30 14.54 12.32 -15.76
N ALA A 31 14.50 13.51 -15.16
CA ALA A 31 13.51 14.53 -15.45
C ALA A 31 13.65 15.08 -16.88
N GLU A 32 14.89 15.30 -17.34
CA GLU A 32 15.19 15.70 -18.73
C GLU A 32 14.74 14.67 -19.77
N ARG A 33 14.79 13.38 -19.40
CA ARG A 33 14.28 12.29 -20.24
C ARG A 33 12.75 12.17 -20.21
N LYS A 34 12.05 13.07 -19.51
CA LYS A 34 10.60 13.01 -19.21
C LYS A 34 10.18 11.70 -18.57
N GLN A 35 11.11 11.03 -17.90
CA GLN A 35 10.86 9.75 -17.27
C GLN A 35 10.34 9.93 -15.85
N CYS A 36 10.58 11.08 -15.21
CA CYS A 36 10.03 11.44 -13.91
C CYS A 36 9.72 12.95 -13.84
N PHE A 37 9.04 13.38 -12.78
CA PHE A 37 8.80 14.79 -12.48
C PHE A 37 10.10 15.57 -12.31
N SER A 38 10.08 16.83 -12.75
CA SER A 38 11.08 17.80 -12.30
C SER A 38 10.95 18.06 -10.80
N ALA A 39 12.02 18.54 -10.16
CA ALA A 39 12.01 18.88 -8.74
C ALA A 39 10.89 19.88 -8.39
N PHE A 40 10.64 20.87 -9.25
CA PHE A 40 9.56 21.84 -9.07
C PHE A 40 8.17 21.19 -9.11
N THR A 41 7.90 20.34 -10.11
CA THR A 41 6.62 19.64 -10.23
C THR A 41 6.40 18.73 -9.02
N LEU A 42 7.42 17.97 -8.63
CA LEU A 42 7.35 17.10 -7.45
C LEU A 42 7.01 17.89 -6.17
N ALA A 43 7.71 18.99 -5.90
CA ALA A 43 7.46 19.81 -4.72
C ALA A 43 6.02 20.36 -4.71
N LYS A 44 5.51 20.78 -5.86
CA LYS A 44 4.11 21.21 -6.01
C LYS A 44 3.14 20.05 -5.72
N THR A 45 3.40 18.87 -6.25
CA THR A 45 2.57 17.68 -6.04
C THR A 45 2.59 17.23 -4.57
N ILE A 46 3.73 17.31 -3.88
CA ILE A 46 3.84 17.03 -2.44
C ILE A 46 3.03 18.03 -1.61
N ASN A 47 3.04 19.32 -1.97
CA ASN A 47 2.19 20.29 -1.28
C ASN A 47 0.69 20.00 -1.48
N GLN A 48 0.28 19.56 -2.68
CA GLN A 48 -1.09 19.12 -2.92
C GLN A 48 -1.45 17.85 -2.14
N LEU A 49 -0.50 16.93 -2.00
CA LEU A 49 -0.65 15.72 -1.18
C LEU A 49 -0.98 16.10 0.27
N TYR A 50 -0.22 17.01 0.88
CA TYR A 50 -0.46 17.43 2.27
C TYR A 50 -1.85 18.06 2.46
N GLN A 51 -2.27 18.94 1.55
CA GLN A 51 -3.61 19.54 1.61
C GLN A 51 -4.73 18.49 1.54
N LEU A 52 -4.54 17.43 0.76
CA LEU A 52 -5.51 16.34 0.67
C LEU A 52 -5.50 15.47 1.92
N LEU A 53 -4.34 15.23 2.52
CA LEU A 53 -4.22 14.45 3.75
C LEU A 53 -4.81 15.19 4.95
N ASP A 54 -4.56 16.50 5.06
CA ASP A 54 -5.23 17.36 6.05
C ASP A 54 -6.75 17.23 5.93
N GLY A 55 -7.29 17.38 4.72
CA GLY A 55 -8.73 17.24 4.48
C GLY A 55 -9.29 15.82 4.71
N ILE A 56 -8.44 14.78 4.75
CA ILE A 56 -8.86 13.42 5.12
C ILE A 56 -8.90 13.27 6.64
N VAL A 57 -7.91 13.82 7.35
CA VAL A 57 -7.81 13.74 8.81
C VAL A 57 -8.84 14.64 9.49
N GLU A 58 -9.06 15.84 8.96
CA GLU A 58 -10.02 16.81 9.49
C GLU A 58 -11.46 16.55 9.04
N GLY A 59 -11.65 15.67 8.05
CA GLY A 59 -12.95 15.34 7.50
C GLY A 59 -13.88 14.74 8.55
N ASN A 60 -15.06 15.33 8.72
CA ASN A 60 -16.00 14.95 9.79
C ASN A 60 -17.06 13.93 9.33
N ASN A 61 -17.07 13.56 8.05
CA ASN A 61 -18.05 12.64 7.49
C ASN A 61 -17.48 11.75 6.37
N THR A 62 -18.18 10.66 6.09
CA THR A 62 -17.79 9.66 5.07
C THR A 62 -17.68 10.26 3.66
N LEU A 63 -18.49 11.26 3.33
CA LEU A 63 -18.49 11.86 1.99
C LEU A 63 -17.19 12.64 1.74
N GLU A 64 -16.79 13.49 2.69
CA GLU A 64 -15.53 14.23 2.64
C GLU A 64 -14.33 13.29 2.56
N PHE A 65 -14.33 12.24 3.39
CA PHE A 65 -13.31 11.20 3.33
C PHE A 65 -13.22 10.58 1.93
N VAL A 66 -14.35 10.16 1.35
CA VAL A 66 -14.36 9.54 0.01
C VAL A 66 -13.88 10.52 -1.05
N VAL A 67 -14.32 11.77 -1.02
CA VAL A 67 -13.94 12.78 -2.02
C VAL A 67 -12.44 13.09 -1.94
N ASN A 68 -11.91 13.34 -0.74
CA ASN A 68 -10.51 13.68 -0.57
C ASN A 68 -9.60 12.48 -0.83
N THR A 69 -9.99 11.27 -0.42
CA THR A 69 -9.24 10.04 -0.72
C THR A 69 -9.28 9.70 -2.21
N HIS A 70 -10.38 9.97 -2.92
CA HIS A 70 -10.43 9.82 -4.37
C HIS A 70 -9.50 10.80 -5.09
N LYS A 71 -9.45 12.06 -4.64
CA LYS A 71 -8.50 13.05 -5.15
C LYS A 71 -7.05 12.64 -4.86
N LEU A 72 -6.78 12.08 -3.68
CA LEU A 72 -5.48 11.52 -3.33
C LEU A 72 -5.07 10.40 -4.29
N ASN A 73 -5.96 9.44 -4.53
CA ASN A 73 -5.70 8.36 -5.48
C ASN A 73 -5.45 8.90 -6.90
N LYS A 74 -6.20 9.92 -7.34
CA LYS A 74 -5.94 10.60 -8.61
C LYS A 74 -4.58 11.28 -8.65
N LEU A 75 -4.13 11.88 -7.54
CA LEU A 75 -2.82 12.50 -7.45
C LEU A 75 -1.71 11.46 -7.68
N PHE A 76 -1.81 10.28 -7.06
CA PHE A 76 -0.87 9.18 -7.31
C PHE A 76 -0.86 8.74 -8.78
N LEU A 77 -2.00 8.70 -9.46
CA LEU A 77 -2.08 8.38 -10.89
C LEU A 77 -1.40 9.42 -11.80
N THR A 78 -1.06 10.62 -11.29
CA THR A 78 -0.29 11.60 -12.07
C THR A 78 1.20 11.27 -12.15
N CYS A 79 1.71 10.39 -11.27
CA CYS A 79 3.12 10.01 -11.24
C CYS A 79 3.51 9.33 -12.56
N ILE A 80 4.54 9.87 -13.21
CA ILE A 80 5.02 9.34 -14.51
C ILE A 80 5.87 8.08 -14.29
N CYS A 81 6.64 8.04 -13.21
CA CYS A 81 7.46 6.89 -12.83
C CYS A 81 7.16 6.38 -11.42
N ILE A 82 7.64 5.17 -11.17
CA ILE A 82 7.51 4.52 -9.87
C ILE A 82 8.33 5.23 -8.79
N GLU A 83 9.42 5.91 -9.14
CA GLU A 83 10.24 6.70 -8.22
C GLU A 83 9.44 7.89 -7.66
N ASP A 84 8.73 8.63 -8.51
CA ASP A 84 7.87 9.73 -8.06
C ASP A 84 6.77 9.21 -7.14
N HIS A 85 6.13 8.10 -7.53
CA HIS A 85 5.10 7.45 -6.71
C HIS A 85 5.63 7.07 -5.33
N ARG A 86 6.84 6.49 -5.26
CA ARG A 86 7.51 6.15 -4.00
C ARG A 86 7.81 7.37 -3.16
N VAL A 87 8.28 8.47 -3.77
CA VAL A 87 8.53 9.73 -3.04
C VAL A 87 7.23 10.26 -2.45
N LEU A 88 6.14 10.34 -3.23
CA LEU A 88 4.84 10.75 -2.71
C LEU A 88 4.35 9.84 -1.58
N ALA A 89 4.51 8.52 -1.73
CA ALA A 89 4.12 7.57 -0.69
C ALA A 89 4.92 7.79 0.60
N ASN A 90 6.25 8.01 0.50
CA ASN A 90 7.09 8.29 1.67
C ASN A 90 6.69 9.61 2.33
N SER A 91 6.48 10.68 1.55
CA SER A 91 6.02 11.97 2.10
C SER A 91 4.67 11.84 2.81
N ALA A 92 3.74 11.05 2.27
CA ALA A 92 2.46 10.77 2.92
C ALA A 92 2.64 10.07 4.27
N LEU A 93 3.53 9.07 4.33
CA LEU A 93 3.80 8.30 5.55
C LEU A 93 4.47 9.14 6.64
N GLU A 94 5.49 9.92 6.27
CA GLU A 94 6.27 10.74 7.22
C GLU A 94 5.42 11.80 7.91
N SER A 95 4.50 12.41 7.17
CA SER A 95 3.68 13.50 7.69
C SER A 95 2.33 13.05 8.27
N TYR A 96 1.79 11.90 7.83
CA TYR A 96 0.42 11.47 8.18
C TYR A 96 0.31 9.95 8.38
N SER A 97 1.14 9.36 9.24
CA SER A 97 1.06 7.93 9.57
C SER A 97 -0.34 7.52 10.10
N LEU A 98 -1.03 8.41 10.81
CA LEU A 98 -2.40 8.22 11.31
C LEU A 98 -3.45 8.02 10.19
N CYS A 99 -3.18 8.49 8.96
CA CYS A 99 -4.08 8.23 7.83
C CYS A 99 -4.18 6.75 7.50
N ILE A 100 -3.15 5.95 7.79
CA ILE A 100 -3.20 4.50 7.55
C ILE A 100 -4.29 3.85 8.39
N ASP A 101 -4.41 4.22 9.66
CA ASP A 101 -5.47 3.74 10.55
C ASP A 101 -6.85 4.11 10.03
N LEU A 102 -7.04 5.36 9.60
CA LEU A 102 -8.30 5.81 8.99
C LEU A 102 -8.62 5.01 7.73
N PHE A 103 -7.67 4.82 6.82
CA PHE A 103 -7.90 4.03 5.62
C PHE A 103 -8.25 2.57 5.95
N ILE A 104 -7.65 1.97 6.97
CA ILE A 104 -8.01 0.61 7.43
C ILE A 104 -9.44 0.58 7.97
N GLN A 105 -9.82 1.56 8.81
CA GLN A 105 -11.18 1.68 9.34
C GLN A 105 -12.23 1.85 8.25
N TYR A 106 -11.93 2.61 7.20
CA TYR A 106 -12.85 2.75 6.06
C TYR A 106 -12.82 1.56 5.12
N ALA A 107 -11.71 0.80 5.04
CA ALA A 107 -11.64 -0.43 4.27
C ALA A 107 -12.61 -1.51 4.79
N ILE A 108 -12.90 -1.54 6.10
CA ILE A 108 -13.84 -2.51 6.70
C ILE A 108 -15.31 -2.11 6.57
N GLN A 109 -15.63 -0.85 6.22
CA GLN A 109 -17.03 -0.39 6.11
C GLN A 109 -17.77 -0.99 4.91
N GLY A 110 -17.05 -1.59 3.95
CA GLY A 110 -17.64 -2.17 2.74
C GLY A 110 -17.88 -1.16 1.62
N ASP A 111 -18.53 -1.63 0.55
CA ASP A 111 -18.97 -0.83 -0.61
C ASP A 111 -17.88 -0.02 -1.34
N ARG A 112 -18.26 1.12 -1.92
CA ARG A 112 -17.39 2.02 -2.69
C ARG A 112 -16.36 2.71 -1.80
N VAL A 113 -16.66 2.89 -0.52
CA VAL A 113 -15.77 3.52 0.46
C VAL A 113 -14.53 2.64 0.67
N ALA A 114 -14.74 1.33 0.83
CA ALA A 114 -13.65 0.37 0.95
C ALA A 114 -12.74 0.37 -0.28
N VAL A 115 -13.28 0.50 -1.49
CA VAL A 115 -12.49 0.55 -2.73
C VAL A 115 -11.53 1.74 -2.73
N VAL A 116 -12.02 2.93 -2.38
CA VAL A 116 -11.22 4.15 -2.38
C VAL A 116 -10.14 4.10 -1.30
N ALA A 117 -10.47 3.58 -0.11
CA ALA A 117 -9.51 3.38 0.97
C ALA A 117 -8.43 2.32 0.64
N LEU A 118 -8.83 1.19 0.07
CA LEU A 118 -7.89 0.13 -0.35
C LEU A 118 -6.95 0.60 -1.47
N LEU A 119 -7.42 1.46 -2.38
CA LEU A 119 -6.55 2.09 -3.37
C LEU A 119 -5.54 3.04 -2.73
N ALA A 120 -5.94 3.81 -1.71
CA ALA A 120 -5.02 4.68 -0.99
C ALA A 120 -3.96 3.86 -0.23
N LEU A 121 -4.37 2.79 0.45
CA LEU A 121 -3.46 1.83 1.08
C LEU A 121 -2.51 1.19 0.06
N HIS A 122 -3.02 0.80 -1.12
CA HIS A 122 -2.17 0.28 -2.20
C HIS A 122 -1.10 1.31 -2.61
N ASN A 123 -1.51 2.56 -2.83
CA ASN A 123 -0.60 3.62 -3.24
C ASN A 123 0.46 3.92 -2.18
N ILE A 124 0.07 4.00 -0.91
CA ILE A 124 0.96 4.28 0.21
C ILE A 124 1.89 3.09 0.51
N SER A 125 1.49 1.86 0.18
CA SER A 125 2.33 0.65 0.38
C SER A 125 3.66 0.68 -0.38
N TYR A 126 3.82 1.60 -1.34
CA TYR A 126 5.07 1.84 -2.06
C TYR A 126 6.13 2.59 -1.24
N ALA A 127 5.77 3.21 -0.12
CA ALA A 127 6.74 3.73 0.84
C ALA A 127 7.50 2.60 1.54
N SER A 128 8.78 2.83 1.86
CA SER A 128 9.67 1.79 2.39
C SER A 128 9.16 1.15 3.68
N ASN A 129 8.59 1.96 4.59
CA ASN A 129 8.15 1.53 5.91
C ASN A 129 6.62 1.42 6.05
N ALA A 130 5.84 1.86 5.05
CA ALA A 130 4.38 1.85 5.15
C ALA A 130 3.82 0.43 5.22
N SER A 131 4.37 -0.49 4.42
CA SER A 131 3.93 -1.90 4.44
C SER A 131 4.12 -2.54 5.82
N GLN A 132 5.20 -2.21 6.53
CA GLN A 132 5.43 -2.72 7.88
C GLN A 132 4.42 -2.14 8.88
N THR A 133 4.16 -0.84 8.77
CA THR A 133 3.15 -0.13 9.58
C THR A 133 1.76 -0.74 9.37
N MET A 134 1.34 -0.92 8.12
CA MET A 134 0.07 -1.56 7.77
C MET A 134 -0.05 -2.98 8.33
N VAL A 135 1.03 -3.77 8.30
CA VAL A 135 1.05 -5.12 8.88
C VAL A 135 0.96 -5.08 10.41
N ALA A 136 1.64 -4.13 11.06
CA ALA A 136 1.55 -3.94 12.50
C ALA A 136 0.12 -3.59 12.93
N LEU A 137 -0.56 -2.77 12.14
CA LEU A 137 -1.96 -2.38 12.32
C LEU A 137 -2.98 -3.46 11.93
N GLY A 138 -2.53 -4.64 11.49
CA GLY A 138 -3.42 -5.78 11.20
C GLY A 138 -4.10 -5.74 9.84
N LEU A 139 -3.56 -5.00 8.86
CA LEU A 139 -4.16 -4.92 7.52
C LEU A 139 -4.24 -6.30 6.85
N VAL A 140 -3.32 -7.23 7.13
CA VAL A 140 -3.38 -8.59 6.56
C VAL A 140 -4.68 -9.29 6.96
N GLU A 141 -5.00 -9.30 8.25
CA GLU A 141 -6.21 -9.90 8.79
C GLU A 141 -7.47 -9.19 8.27
N VAL A 142 -7.44 -7.88 8.15
CA VAL A 142 -8.52 -7.07 7.56
C VAL A 142 -8.78 -7.48 6.11
N LEU A 143 -7.74 -7.60 5.28
CA LEU A 143 -7.88 -8.03 3.89
C LEU A 143 -8.48 -9.44 3.79
N PHE A 144 -8.07 -10.37 4.67
CA PHE A 144 -8.66 -11.70 4.74
C PHE A 144 -10.10 -11.74 5.24
N GLY A 145 -10.53 -10.75 6.02
CA GLY A 145 -11.94 -10.54 6.34
C GLY A 145 -12.77 -10.06 5.14
N ILE A 146 -12.18 -9.21 4.29
CA ILE A 146 -12.85 -8.57 3.14
C ILE A 146 -12.94 -9.51 1.93
N ILE A 147 -11.84 -10.19 1.57
CA ILE A 147 -11.72 -11.00 0.33
C ILE A 147 -12.86 -12.01 0.09
N PRO A 148 -13.33 -12.78 1.09
CA PRO A 148 -14.39 -13.77 0.87
C PRO A 148 -15.67 -13.15 0.31
N LEU A 149 -16.06 -11.97 0.83
CA LEU A 149 -17.33 -11.31 0.55
C LEU A 149 -17.21 -10.21 -0.52
N ALA A 150 -15.99 -9.82 -0.86
CA ALA A 150 -15.73 -8.70 -1.76
C ALA A 150 -16.14 -9.01 -3.22
N PRO A 151 -16.70 -8.01 -3.94
CA PRO A 151 -16.83 -8.05 -5.39
C PRO A 151 -15.48 -8.23 -6.10
N VAL A 152 -15.52 -8.56 -7.39
CA VAL A 152 -14.31 -8.86 -8.21
C VAL A 152 -13.28 -7.71 -8.17
N LEU A 153 -13.73 -6.46 -8.32
CA LEU A 153 -12.84 -5.29 -8.31
C LEU A 153 -12.19 -5.09 -6.93
N THR A 154 -12.97 -5.12 -5.87
CA THR A 154 -12.47 -4.98 -4.49
C THR A 154 -11.52 -6.11 -4.13
N THR A 155 -11.84 -7.35 -4.55
CA THR A 155 -10.95 -8.52 -4.40
C THR A 155 -9.61 -8.29 -5.09
N LYS A 156 -9.62 -7.79 -6.33
CA LYS A 156 -8.39 -7.47 -7.08
C LYS A 156 -7.51 -6.46 -6.33
N ILE A 157 -8.11 -5.37 -5.84
CA ILE A 157 -7.37 -4.33 -5.14
C ILE A 157 -6.83 -4.86 -3.80
N ALA A 158 -7.66 -5.57 -3.03
CA ALA A 158 -7.26 -6.19 -1.77
C ALA A 158 -6.09 -7.17 -1.95
N LEU A 159 -6.14 -8.01 -2.99
CA LEU A 159 -5.04 -8.92 -3.31
C LEU A 159 -3.79 -8.18 -3.79
N ASN A 160 -3.91 -7.09 -4.54
CA ASN A 160 -2.76 -6.27 -4.91
C ASN A 160 -2.09 -5.63 -3.68
N VAL A 161 -2.87 -5.13 -2.72
CA VAL A 161 -2.34 -4.66 -1.44
C VAL A 161 -1.63 -5.80 -0.72
N LEU A 162 -2.29 -6.95 -0.57
CA LEU A 162 -1.72 -8.12 0.11
C LEU A 162 -0.41 -8.60 -0.54
N GLN A 163 -0.36 -8.65 -1.88
CA GLN A 163 0.85 -8.99 -2.62
C GLN A 163 2.00 -8.04 -2.29
N ARG A 164 1.75 -6.74 -2.20
CA ARG A 164 2.79 -5.77 -1.80
C ARG A 164 3.26 -6.06 -0.38
N LEU A 165 2.35 -6.26 0.57
CA LEU A 165 2.71 -6.56 1.96
C LEU A 165 3.57 -7.82 2.10
N VAL A 166 3.22 -8.93 1.43
CA VAL A 166 4.03 -10.18 1.51
C VAL A 166 5.36 -10.09 0.78
N THR A 167 5.45 -9.20 -0.21
CA THR A 167 6.70 -8.96 -0.95
C THR A 167 7.68 -8.12 -0.12
N THR A 168 7.18 -7.22 0.72
CA THR A 168 8.00 -6.24 1.46
C THR A 168 8.17 -6.58 2.95
N SER A 169 7.32 -7.45 3.52
CA SER A 169 7.31 -7.76 4.95
C SER A 169 7.22 -9.26 5.22
N GLN A 170 8.27 -9.81 5.84
CA GLN A 170 8.28 -11.21 6.31
C GLN A 170 7.20 -11.48 7.38
N SER A 171 6.82 -10.46 8.14
CA SER A 171 5.71 -10.54 9.09
C SER A 171 4.37 -10.75 8.37
N ALA A 172 4.16 -10.06 7.24
CA ALA A 172 2.98 -10.29 6.40
C ALA A 172 2.95 -11.74 5.89
N THR A 173 4.06 -12.22 5.33
CA THR A 173 4.20 -13.60 4.83
C THR A 173 3.85 -14.62 5.91
N THR A 174 4.33 -14.41 7.14
CA THR A 174 3.98 -15.25 8.31
C THR A 174 2.49 -15.24 8.61
N ARG A 175 1.84 -14.08 8.56
CA ARG A 175 0.40 -13.95 8.85
C ARG A 175 -0.45 -14.58 7.76
N VAL A 176 -0.02 -14.52 6.49
CA VAL A 176 -0.70 -15.22 5.39
C VAL A 176 -0.61 -16.75 5.56
N LEU A 177 0.50 -17.28 6.08
CA LEU A 177 0.67 -18.73 6.34
C LEU A 177 -0.30 -19.31 7.38
N ILE A 178 -1.08 -18.49 8.08
CA ILE A 178 -2.08 -19.01 9.01
C ILE A 178 -3.10 -19.85 8.22
N HIS A 179 -3.39 -21.06 8.70
CA HIS A 179 -4.23 -22.04 7.99
C HIS A 179 -5.56 -21.45 7.51
N ARG A 180 -6.23 -20.65 8.35
CA ARG A 180 -7.47 -19.94 7.99
C ARG A 180 -7.31 -19.04 6.76
N ASN A 181 -6.21 -18.30 6.67
CA ASN A 181 -5.96 -17.33 5.60
C ASN A 181 -5.62 -18.03 4.28
N ILE A 182 -4.82 -19.10 4.34
CA ILE A 182 -4.56 -19.98 3.17
C ILE A 182 -5.87 -20.58 2.68
N LYS A 183 -6.72 -21.10 3.58
CA LYS A 183 -8.03 -21.66 3.21
C LYS A 183 -8.91 -20.61 2.50
N VAL A 184 -8.91 -19.37 2.97
CA VAL A 184 -9.64 -18.28 2.29
C VAL A 184 -9.15 -18.06 0.86
N LEU A 185 -7.84 -18.04 0.59
CA LEU A 185 -7.32 -17.88 -0.78
C LEU A 185 -7.69 -19.08 -1.66
N LEU A 186 -7.53 -20.30 -1.14
CA LEU A 186 -7.83 -21.53 -1.88
C LEU A 186 -9.32 -21.60 -2.22
N THR A 187 -10.21 -21.40 -1.25
CA THR A 187 -11.65 -21.39 -1.50
C THR A 187 -12.03 -20.28 -2.50
N LYS A 188 -11.43 -19.09 -2.42
CA LYS A 188 -11.70 -18.02 -3.39
C LYS A 188 -11.25 -18.42 -4.79
N LEU A 189 -10.10 -19.09 -4.93
CA LEU A 189 -9.58 -19.59 -6.21
C LEU A 189 -10.40 -20.76 -6.77
N GLU A 190 -10.90 -21.65 -5.93
CA GLU A 190 -11.73 -22.80 -6.33
C GLU A 190 -13.04 -22.36 -7.00
N ILE A 191 -13.64 -21.26 -6.53
CA ILE A 191 -14.90 -20.72 -7.07
C ILE A 191 -14.68 -19.64 -8.14
N ALA A 192 -13.43 -19.36 -8.51
CA ALA A 192 -13.09 -18.28 -9.44
C ALA A 192 -13.31 -18.69 -10.89
N ASP A 193 -13.81 -17.76 -11.70
CA ASP A 193 -13.63 -17.84 -13.15
C ASP A 193 -12.14 -17.63 -13.46
N ALA A 194 -11.54 -18.54 -14.24
CA ALA A 194 -10.13 -18.47 -14.63
C ALA A 194 -9.77 -17.16 -15.37
N ASN A 195 -10.75 -16.49 -15.97
CA ASN A 195 -10.56 -15.21 -16.67
C ASN A 195 -10.45 -14.01 -15.73
N TYR A 196 -10.68 -14.19 -14.43
CA TYR A 196 -10.58 -13.08 -13.48
C TYR A 196 -9.13 -12.62 -13.30
N SER A 197 -8.91 -11.34 -13.61
CA SER A 197 -7.58 -10.71 -13.56
C SER A 197 -6.88 -10.69 -12.19
N TRP A 198 -7.56 -11.10 -11.11
CA TRP A 198 -6.97 -11.21 -9.77
C TRP A 198 -6.41 -12.61 -9.46
N VAL A 199 -6.77 -13.64 -10.23
CA VAL A 199 -6.30 -15.03 -10.04
C VAL A 199 -4.77 -15.13 -10.06
N PRO A 200 -4.05 -14.52 -11.02
CA PRO A 200 -2.59 -14.55 -11.02
C PRO A 200 -1.96 -13.94 -9.76
N THR A 201 -2.54 -12.86 -9.24
CA THR A 201 -2.10 -12.19 -8.01
C THR A 201 -2.25 -13.13 -6.81
N ALA A 202 -3.39 -13.81 -6.67
CA ALA A 202 -3.62 -14.77 -5.59
C ALA A 202 -2.66 -15.97 -5.65
N LEU A 203 -2.42 -16.53 -6.84
CA LEU A 203 -1.47 -17.62 -7.05
C LEU A 203 -0.03 -17.18 -6.74
N ASN A 204 0.34 -15.95 -7.10
CA ASN A 204 1.65 -15.41 -6.79
C ASN A 204 1.84 -15.22 -5.28
N ILE A 205 0.83 -14.73 -4.56
CA ILE A 205 0.85 -14.64 -3.09
C ILE A 205 1.09 -16.03 -2.48
N LEU A 206 0.33 -17.05 -2.89
CA LEU A 206 0.53 -18.42 -2.42
C LEU A 206 1.95 -18.92 -2.71
N THR A 207 2.47 -18.64 -3.89
CA THR A 207 3.84 -19.03 -4.29
C THR A 207 4.89 -18.39 -3.39
N ILE A 208 4.81 -17.07 -3.15
CA ILE A 208 5.72 -16.34 -2.25
C ILE A 208 5.68 -16.95 -0.84
N VAL A 209 4.46 -17.19 -0.36
CA VAL A 209 4.20 -17.64 0.99
C VAL A 209 4.71 -19.08 1.22
N LEU A 210 4.44 -20.00 0.29
CA LEU A 210 4.88 -21.39 0.34
C LEU A 210 6.41 -21.54 0.17
N ARG A 211 7.06 -20.62 -0.56
CA ARG A 211 8.52 -20.59 -0.70
C ARG A 211 9.25 -19.98 0.49
N SER A 212 8.54 -19.40 1.46
CA SER A 212 9.17 -18.83 2.63
C SER A 212 9.81 -19.90 3.51
N SER A 213 10.94 -19.57 4.14
CA SER A 213 11.63 -20.46 5.09
C SER A 213 10.70 -20.94 6.21
N LYS A 214 9.75 -20.11 6.62
CA LYS A 214 8.77 -20.45 7.66
C LYS A 214 7.75 -21.50 7.21
N ALA A 215 7.37 -21.50 5.93
CA ALA A 215 6.55 -22.56 5.36
C ALA A 215 7.31 -23.89 5.33
N GLN A 216 8.57 -23.86 4.91
CA GLN A 216 9.45 -25.04 4.89
C GLN A 216 9.61 -25.64 6.29
N LEU A 217 9.85 -24.82 7.31
CA LEU A 217 9.95 -25.27 8.70
C LEU A 217 8.65 -25.91 9.21
N ARG A 218 7.48 -25.37 8.83
CA ARG A 218 6.19 -25.97 9.20
C ARG A 218 5.99 -27.32 8.54
N VAL A 219 6.33 -27.45 7.26
CA VAL A 219 6.26 -28.74 6.55
C VAL A 219 7.21 -29.75 7.18
N GLN A 220 8.47 -29.38 7.44
CA GLN A 220 9.44 -30.24 8.13
C GLN A 220 8.96 -30.67 9.52
N SER A 221 8.35 -29.76 10.29
CA SER A 221 7.80 -30.11 11.61
C SER A 221 6.68 -31.14 11.52
N LEU A 222 5.89 -31.14 10.44
CA LEU A 222 4.84 -32.15 10.23
C LEU A 222 5.45 -33.52 9.91
N TYR A 223 6.54 -33.57 9.14
CA TYR A 223 7.24 -34.82 8.80
C TYR A 223 8.11 -35.38 9.94
N ASN A 224 8.57 -34.54 10.87
CA ASN A 224 9.36 -34.98 12.03
C ASN A 224 8.50 -35.47 13.22
N ILE A 225 7.17 -35.42 13.09
CA ILE A 225 6.21 -35.93 14.08
C ILE A 225 5.63 -37.30 13.67
N SER A 226 5.96 -37.79 12.46
CA SER A 226 5.65 -39.13 11.95
C SER A 226 6.85 -40.06 12.03
#